data_AF-C0CXK1-F1
#
_entry.id   AF-C0CXK1-F1
#
_cell.length_a   1.000
_cell.length_b   1.000
_cell.length_c   1.000
_cell.angle_alpha   90.00
_cell.angle_beta   90.00
_cell.angle_gamma   90.00
#
_symmetry.space_group_name_H-M   'P 1'
#
loop_
_entity.id
_entity.type
_entity.pdbx_description
1 polymer ?
#
loop_
_entity_poly.entity_id
_entity_poly.type
_entity_poly.pdbx_seq_one_letter_code
_entity_poly.pdbx_strand_id
1 'polypeptide(L)'
;MIKREAIAKQFYIDDHAVVYGLLAKAADQLYGERGMKASARATVLYACERGRRMAKRASRDGYPLTPAVYRIYTEWADEQKRMKVETLQLSPNYRMNGTYCVWNETWKQHHLEKYGEIYCTYVDKTMVKAFNPGNELIIHSAQSLGGPGCDFEWPGLCYENEEALRADGALKQSKRQVAVKDFLYHCGHTVSAMGQGYALELGQEGSDRIVCQALEEYCALFGKEKAEAVIRESELDFEEI
;
A
#
# COMPACT_ATOMS: atom_id res chain seq x y z
N MET A 1 9.26 -27.22 5.79
CA MET A 1 8.88 -25.79 5.68
C MET A 1 9.64 -25.17 4.53
N ILE A 2 8.94 -24.48 3.62
CA ILE A 2 9.58 -23.69 2.56
C ILE A 2 10.29 -22.50 3.21
N LYS A 3 11.50 -22.16 2.76
CA LYS A 3 12.24 -20.98 3.25
C LYS A 3 11.49 -19.69 2.88
N ARG A 4 11.50 -18.69 3.78
CA ARG A 4 10.78 -17.42 3.60
C ARG A 4 11.14 -16.72 2.28
N GLU A 5 12.41 -16.74 1.88
CA GLU A 5 12.88 -16.13 0.63
C GLU A 5 12.38 -16.86 -0.62
N ALA A 6 12.13 -18.16 -0.53
CA ALA A 6 11.62 -18.95 -1.66
C ALA A 6 10.13 -18.69 -1.88
N ILE A 7 9.33 -18.68 -0.80
CA ILE A 7 7.89 -18.42 -0.90
C ILE A 7 7.61 -16.94 -1.24
N ALA A 8 8.41 -16.00 -0.73
CA ALA A 8 8.25 -14.56 -1.00
C ALA A 8 8.29 -14.21 -2.50
N LYS A 9 9.03 -14.98 -3.33
CA LYS A 9 9.08 -14.79 -4.79
C LYS A 9 7.75 -15.07 -5.50
N GLN A 10 6.82 -15.75 -4.84
CA GLN A 10 5.49 -16.05 -5.36
C GLN A 10 4.47 -14.94 -5.04
N PHE A 11 4.86 -13.92 -4.27
CA PHE A 11 4.00 -12.81 -3.91
C PHE A 11 4.21 -11.62 -4.84
N TYR A 12 3.11 -11.00 -5.26
CA TYR A 12 3.15 -9.77 -6.03
C TYR A 12 2.04 -8.78 -5.64
N ILE A 13 1.87 -7.72 -6.43
CA ILE A 13 0.83 -6.70 -6.23
C ILE A 13 -0.55 -7.34 -6.10
N ASP A 14 -0.83 -8.39 -6.88
CA ASP A 14 -2.13 -9.07 -6.90
C ASP A 14 -2.45 -9.71 -5.54
N ASP A 15 -1.47 -10.36 -4.91
CA ASP A 15 -1.64 -10.96 -3.58
C ASP A 15 -1.99 -9.91 -2.54
N HIS A 16 -1.27 -8.78 -2.56
CA HIS A 16 -1.55 -7.68 -1.67
C HIS A 16 -2.95 -7.10 -1.90
N ALA A 17 -3.35 -6.94 -3.16
CA ALA A 17 -4.67 -6.45 -3.52
C ALA A 17 -5.77 -7.38 -2.98
N VAL A 18 -5.62 -8.69 -3.17
CA VAL A 18 -6.60 -9.68 -2.71
C VAL A 18 -6.63 -9.77 -1.18
N VAL A 19 -5.47 -9.85 -0.51
CA VAL A 19 -5.41 -9.88 0.97
C VAL A 19 -6.14 -8.69 1.57
N TYR A 20 -5.85 -7.48 1.09
CA TYR A 20 -6.54 -6.27 1.55
C TYR A 20 -8.05 -6.33 1.27
N GLY A 21 -8.43 -6.67 0.04
CA GLY A 21 -9.83 -6.70 -0.37
C GLY A 21 -10.66 -7.73 0.40
N LEU A 22 -10.09 -8.90 0.68
CA LEU A 22 -10.74 -9.96 1.46
C LEU A 22 -10.92 -9.57 2.93
N LEU A 23 -9.97 -8.87 3.53
CA LEU A 23 -10.12 -8.34 4.91
C LEU A 23 -11.30 -7.36 4.98
N ALA A 24 -11.36 -6.40 4.07
CA ALA A 24 -12.46 -5.44 4.03
C ALA A 24 -13.80 -6.09 3.67
N LYS A 25 -13.80 -7.10 2.78
CA LYS A 25 -14.97 -7.94 2.47
C LYS A 25 -15.49 -8.68 3.68
N ALA A 26 -14.62 -9.36 4.42
CA ALA A 26 -15.00 -10.08 5.62
C ALA A 26 -15.57 -9.13 6.69
N ALA A 27 -14.96 -7.94 6.86
CA ALA A 27 -15.48 -6.91 7.75
C ALA A 27 -16.91 -6.47 7.37
N ASP A 28 -17.16 -6.21 6.09
CA ASP A 28 -18.49 -5.86 5.58
C ASP A 28 -19.51 -6.99 5.78
N GLN A 29 -19.15 -8.23 5.44
CA GLN A 29 -20.05 -9.38 5.58
C GLN A 29 -20.43 -9.68 7.03
N LEU A 30 -19.49 -9.52 7.97
CA LEU A 30 -19.71 -9.84 9.39
C LEU A 30 -20.32 -8.69 10.18
N TYR A 31 -19.99 -7.43 9.84
CA TYR A 31 -20.32 -6.26 10.66
C TYR A 31 -20.98 -5.12 9.86
N GLY A 32 -21.21 -5.29 8.56
CA GLY A 32 -21.86 -4.29 7.69
C GLY A 32 -21.16 -2.95 7.71
N GLU A 33 -21.94 -1.88 7.88
CA GLU A 33 -21.43 -0.51 7.94
C GLU A 33 -20.36 -0.29 9.03
N ARG A 34 -20.49 -0.97 10.18
CA ARG A 34 -19.46 -0.91 11.24
C ARG A 34 -18.14 -1.52 10.77
N GLY A 35 -18.22 -2.63 10.04
CA GLY A 35 -17.07 -3.27 9.41
C GLY A 35 -16.40 -2.35 8.39
N MET A 36 -17.19 -1.72 7.51
CA MET A 36 -16.67 -0.78 6.51
C MET A 36 -15.99 0.45 7.14
N LYS A 37 -16.57 1.00 8.23
CA LYS A 37 -15.94 2.09 9.00
C LYS A 37 -14.65 1.63 9.67
N ALA A 38 -14.63 0.42 10.21
CA ALA A 38 -13.43 -0.16 10.80
C ALA A 38 -12.33 -0.35 9.72
N SER A 39 -12.68 -0.84 8.53
CA SER A 39 -11.75 -0.96 7.39
C SER A 39 -11.14 0.38 7.01
N ALA A 40 -11.93 1.45 6.92
CA ALA A 40 -11.41 2.79 6.62
C ALA A 40 -10.37 3.26 7.66
N ARG A 41 -10.66 3.09 8.95
CA ARG A 41 -9.74 3.48 10.04
C ARG A 41 -8.49 2.59 10.08
N ALA A 42 -8.67 1.30 9.83
CA ALA A 42 -7.59 0.34 9.75
C ALA A 42 -6.64 0.63 8.57
N THR A 43 -7.18 1.05 7.41
CA THR A 43 -6.38 1.52 6.27
C THR A 43 -5.57 2.78 6.59
N VAL A 44 -6.13 3.69 7.40
CA VAL A 44 -5.40 4.87 7.89
C VAL A 44 -4.25 4.45 8.81
N LEU A 45 -4.45 3.50 9.72
CA LEU A 45 -3.38 2.96 10.56
C LEU A 45 -2.26 2.32 9.70
N TYR A 46 -2.64 1.41 8.81
CA TYR A 46 -1.73 0.77 7.86
C TYR A 46 -0.89 1.78 7.07
N ALA A 47 -1.54 2.82 6.52
CA ALA A 47 -0.84 3.86 5.77
C ALA A 47 0.06 4.73 6.65
N CYS A 48 -0.36 5.02 7.89
CA CYS A 48 0.45 5.76 8.86
C CYS A 48 1.76 5.05 9.18
N GLU A 49 1.71 3.75 9.48
CA GLU A 49 2.89 2.95 9.79
C GLU A 49 3.89 2.95 8.63
N ARG A 50 3.40 2.78 7.38
CA ARG A 50 4.22 2.89 6.16
C ARG A 50 4.89 4.25 6.05
N GLY A 51 4.11 5.33 6.15
CA GLY A 51 4.64 6.69 6.04
C GLY A 51 5.70 7.00 7.09
N ARG A 52 5.46 6.60 8.35
CA ARG A 52 6.43 6.76 9.45
C ARG A 52 7.69 5.95 9.23
N ARG A 53 7.60 4.70 8.79
CA ARG A 53 8.78 3.88 8.46
C ARG A 53 9.62 4.52 7.36
N MET A 54 8.96 5.00 6.30
CA MET A 54 9.63 5.72 5.21
C MET A 54 10.36 6.96 5.74
N ALA A 55 9.72 7.74 6.61
CA ALA A 55 10.32 8.92 7.23
C ALA A 55 11.50 8.56 8.14
N LYS A 56 11.36 7.54 8.99
CA LYS A 56 12.44 7.04 9.86
C LYS A 56 13.68 6.65 9.02
N ARG A 57 13.50 5.95 7.89
CA ARG A 57 14.62 5.58 7.00
C ARG A 57 15.24 6.79 6.31
N ALA A 58 14.43 7.74 5.83
CA ALA A 58 14.91 8.98 5.24
C ALA A 58 15.73 9.81 6.24
N SER A 59 15.23 9.99 7.46
CA SER A 59 15.92 10.72 8.52
C SER A 59 17.21 10.03 8.97
N ARG A 60 17.20 8.69 9.12
CA ARG A 60 18.41 7.91 9.44
C ARG A 60 19.52 8.15 8.41
N ASP A 61 19.15 8.24 7.14
CA ASP A 61 20.07 8.47 6.03
C ASP A 61 20.41 9.96 5.82
N GLY A 62 19.89 10.87 6.66
CA GLY A 62 20.20 12.31 6.64
C GLY A 62 19.41 13.14 5.60
N TYR A 63 18.32 12.61 5.05
CA TYR A 63 17.50 13.33 4.06
C TYR A 63 16.41 14.20 4.73
N PRO A 64 16.10 15.38 4.16
CA PRO A 64 14.96 16.18 4.57
C PRO A 64 13.65 15.48 4.18
N LEU A 65 12.59 15.63 4.98
CA LEU A 65 11.30 14.96 4.75
C LEU A 65 10.42 15.69 3.73
N THR A 66 10.91 15.87 2.50
CA THR A 66 10.20 16.55 1.40
C THR A 66 9.36 15.57 0.55
N PRO A 67 8.44 16.06 -0.30
CA PRO A 67 7.73 15.20 -1.26
C PRO A 67 8.63 14.42 -2.22
N ALA A 68 9.78 14.98 -2.61
CA ALA A 68 10.78 14.27 -3.42
C ALA A 68 11.33 13.05 -2.66
N VAL A 69 11.75 13.26 -1.41
CA VAL A 69 12.32 12.20 -0.56
C VAL A 69 11.28 11.14 -0.21
N TYR A 70 10.01 11.52 -0.01
CA TYR A 70 8.90 10.55 0.11
C TYR A 70 8.88 9.56 -1.07
N ARG A 71 9.01 10.06 -2.31
CA ARG A 71 9.01 9.21 -3.52
C ARG A 71 10.25 8.32 -3.62
N ILE A 72 11.40 8.80 -3.15
CA ILE A 72 12.67 8.05 -3.10
C ILE A 72 12.57 6.87 -2.13
N TYR A 73 11.95 7.06 -0.96
CA TYR A 73 11.88 6.05 0.09
C TYR A 73 10.63 5.15 0.03
N THR A 74 9.91 5.10 -1.09
CA THR A 74 8.77 4.18 -1.24
C THR A 74 9.15 2.73 -0.93
N GLU A 75 8.26 2.01 -0.24
CA GLU A 75 8.56 0.67 0.27
C GLU A 75 8.28 -0.47 -0.73
N TRP A 76 7.74 -0.18 -1.91
CA TRP A 76 7.44 -1.19 -2.92
C TRP A 76 7.91 -0.73 -4.30
N ALA A 77 8.10 -1.72 -5.18
CA ALA A 77 8.42 -1.48 -6.57
C ALA A 77 7.77 -2.53 -7.47
N ASP A 78 7.34 -2.09 -8.65
CA ASP A 78 6.78 -2.95 -9.69
C ASP A 78 7.91 -3.54 -10.56
N GLU A 79 8.56 -4.59 -10.06
CA GLU A 79 9.66 -5.29 -10.74
C GLU A 79 9.25 -5.85 -12.12
N GLN A 80 7.99 -6.26 -12.26
CA GLN A 80 7.42 -6.83 -13.48
C GLN A 80 6.96 -5.76 -14.49
N LYS A 81 7.07 -4.47 -14.14
CA LYS A 81 6.68 -3.33 -15.00
C LYS A 81 5.25 -3.44 -15.55
N ARG A 82 4.32 -3.92 -14.71
CA ARG A 82 2.89 -4.08 -15.06
C ARG A 82 2.11 -2.78 -14.91
N MET A 83 2.51 -1.90 -14.01
CA MET A 83 1.95 -0.56 -13.83
C MET A 83 2.31 0.30 -15.05
N LYS A 84 1.34 1.06 -15.56
CA LYS A 84 1.60 2.07 -16.60
C LYS A 84 1.36 3.44 -16.01
N VAL A 85 2.40 4.27 -16.05
CA VAL A 85 2.38 5.62 -15.50
C VAL A 85 3.02 6.58 -16.49
N GLU A 86 2.41 7.75 -16.66
CA GLU A 86 2.91 8.83 -17.48
C GLU A 86 3.15 10.09 -16.63
N THR A 87 4.13 10.88 -17.03
CA THR A 87 4.34 12.22 -16.46
C THR A 87 3.42 13.20 -17.18
N LEU A 88 2.55 13.87 -16.43
CA LEU A 88 1.67 14.91 -16.97
C LEU A 88 2.30 16.30 -16.88
N GLN A 89 3.08 16.55 -15.83
CA GLN A 89 3.67 17.85 -15.56
C GLN A 89 4.96 17.69 -14.73
N LEU A 90 5.99 18.47 -15.06
CA LEU A 90 7.23 18.54 -14.28
C LEU A 90 7.24 19.70 -13.27
N SER A 91 6.61 20.83 -13.60
CA SER A 91 6.61 22.09 -12.86
C SER A 91 5.33 22.89 -13.23
N PRO A 92 4.74 23.72 -12.35
CA PRO A 92 5.17 24.09 -10.99
C PRO A 92 4.87 23.05 -9.90
N ASN A 93 4.18 21.97 -10.25
CA ASN A 93 4.00 20.80 -9.41
C ASN A 93 4.21 19.55 -10.27
N TYR A 94 4.95 18.58 -9.76
CA TYR A 94 5.10 17.30 -10.43
C TYR A 94 3.77 16.57 -10.40
N ARG A 95 3.30 16.13 -11.57
CA ARG A 95 2.04 15.42 -11.74
C ARG A 95 2.25 14.18 -12.59
N MET A 96 1.67 13.08 -12.16
CA MET A 96 1.71 11.82 -12.89
C MET A 96 0.35 11.15 -12.92
N ASN A 97 0.10 10.37 -13.96
CA ASN A 97 -1.13 9.62 -14.12
C ASN A 97 -0.86 8.13 -14.32
N GLY A 98 -1.41 7.31 -13.43
CA GLY A 98 -1.47 5.87 -13.60
C GLY A 98 -2.56 5.51 -14.59
N THR A 99 -2.19 5.17 -15.84
CA THR A 99 -3.12 4.74 -16.89
C THR A 99 -3.50 3.26 -16.76
N TYR A 100 -2.70 2.47 -16.02
CA TYR A 100 -3.02 1.08 -15.66
C TYR A 100 -2.54 0.78 -14.24
N CYS A 101 -3.48 0.37 -13.38
CA CYS A 101 -3.23 0.07 -11.98
C CYS A 101 -3.48 -1.43 -11.71
N VAL A 102 -2.43 -2.17 -11.39
CA VAL A 102 -2.53 -3.62 -11.11
C VAL A 102 -3.47 -3.89 -9.94
N TRP A 103 -3.41 -3.11 -8.85
CA TRP A 103 -4.36 -3.26 -7.74
C TRP A 103 -5.82 -3.18 -8.20
N ASN A 104 -6.15 -2.16 -8.99
CA ASN A 104 -7.52 -1.97 -9.48
C ASN A 104 -7.99 -3.13 -10.36
N GLU A 105 -7.13 -3.59 -11.26
CA GLU A 105 -7.45 -4.72 -12.13
C GLU A 105 -7.57 -6.03 -11.36
N THR A 106 -6.72 -6.27 -10.36
CA THR A 106 -6.86 -7.44 -9.49
C THR A 106 -8.16 -7.39 -8.71
N TRP A 107 -8.56 -6.23 -8.17
CA TRP A 107 -9.86 -6.12 -7.48
C TRP A 107 -11.03 -6.42 -8.41
N LYS A 108 -11.02 -5.95 -9.65
CA LYS A 108 -12.04 -6.31 -10.65
C LYS A 108 -12.08 -7.81 -10.93
N GLN A 109 -10.91 -8.43 -11.13
CA GLN A 109 -10.80 -9.86 -11.40
C GLN A 109 -11.34 -10.74 -10.27
N HIS A 110 -11.25 -10.28 -9.03
CA HIS A 110 -11.70 -11.00 -7.84
C HIS A 110 -13.03 -10.50 -7.26
N HIS A 111 -13.72 -9.57 -7.93
CA HIS A 111 -14.97 -8.97 -7.47
C HIS A 111 -14.84 -8.25 -6.10
N LEU A 112 -13.76 -7.49 -5.93
CA LEU A 112 -13.37 -6.76 -4.71
C LEU A 112 -13.35 -5.24 -4.90
N GLU A 113 -13.91 -4.70 -5.99
CA GLU A 113 -13.85 -3.29 -6.38
C GLU A 113 -14.33 -2.37 -5.26
N LYS A 114 -15.51 -2.69 -4.70
CA LYS A 114 -16.12 -1.98 -3.55
C LYS A 114 -15.15 -1.78 -2.40
N TYR A 115 -14.28 -2.76 -2.14
CA TYR A 115 -13.34 -2.73 -1.02
C TYR A 115 -12.05 -2.01 -1.40
N GLY A 116 -11.62 -2.13 -2.66
CA GLY A 116 -10.50 -1.38 -3.24
C GLY A 116 -10.70 0.15 -3.23
N GLU A 117 -11.94 0.62 -3.30
CA GLU A 117 -12.30 2.04 -3.14
C GLU A 117 -11.79 2.61 -1.81
N ILE A 118 -11.93 1.86 -0.71
CA ILE A 118 -11.45 2.27 0.61
C ILE A 118 -9.93 2.47 0.58
N TYR A 119 -9.20 1.55 -0.05
CA TYR A 119 -7.75 1.62 -0.13
C TYR A 119 -7.31 2.94 -0.77
N CYS A 120 -7.78 3.21 -1.99
CA CYS A 120 -7.38 4.40 -2.73
C CYS A 120 -7.94 5.71 -2.15
N THR A 121 -9.02 5.65 -1.36
CA THR A 121 -9.55 6.83 -0.65
C THR A 121 -8.57 7.32 0.40
N TYR A 122 -7.92 6.41 1.15
CA TYR A 122 -7.15 6.76 2.34
C TYR A 122 -5.64 6.60 2.19
N VAL A 123 -5.16 5.58 1.48
CA VAL A 123 -3.77 5.08 1.62
C VAL A 123 -2.73 6.13 1.26
N ASP A 124 -2.79 6.73 0.06
CA ASP A 124 -1.70 7.56 -0.45
C ASP A 124 -1.63 8.90 0.29
N LYS A 125 -2.78 9.55 0.50
CA LYS A 125 -2.86 10.83 1.24
C LYS A 125 -2.40 10.66 2.69
N THR A 126 -2.83 9.58 3.34
CA THR A 126 -2.44 9.29 4.73
C THR A 126 -0.94 9.02 4.82
N MET A 127 -0.39 8.22 3.90
CA MET A 127 1.02 7.87 3.91
C MET A 127 1.92 9.09 3.69
N VAL A 128 1.55 9.98 2.76
CA VAL A 128 2.27 11.25 2.52
C VAL A 128 2.25 12.13 3.78
N LYS A 129 1.09 12.26 4.43
CA LYS A 129 0.95 13.05 5.66
C LYS A 129 1.68 12.42 6.86
N ALA A 130 1.70 11.09 6.96
CA ALA A 130 2.43 10.38 8.01
C ALA A 130 3.94 10.44 7.82
N PHE A 131 4.41 10.57 6.57
CA PHE A 131 5.82 10.83 6.27
C PHE A 131 6.26 12.23 6.73
N ASN A 132 5.45 13.26 6.44
CA ASN A 132 5.61 14.60 6.99
C ASN A 132 4.24 15.30 6.99
N PRO A 133 3.73 15.79 8.14
CA PRO A 133 2.42 16.46 8.22
C PRO A 133 2.29 17.68 7.29
N GLY A 134 3.42 18.34 6.96
CA GLY A 134 3.48 19.46 6.03
C GLY A 134 3.44 19.07 4.55
N ASN A 135 3.65 17.80 4.21
CA ASN A 135 3.54 17.35 2.82
C ASN A 135 2.07 17.28 2.37
N GLU A 136 1.84 17.47 1.08
CA GLU A 136 0.52 17.33 0.48
C GLU A 136 0.57 16.42 -0.75
N LEU A 137 -0.56 15.77 -1.02
CA LEU A 137 -0.82 15.01 -2.22
C LEU A 137 -2.24 15.29 -2.67
N ILE A 138 -2.37 15.87 -3.86
CA ILE A 138 -3.65 16.07 -4.52
C ILE A 138 -3.90 14.84 -5.39
N ILE A 139 -5.06 14.21 -5.20
CA ILE A 139 -5.52 13.10 -6.03
C ILE A 139 -6.73 13.61 -6.80
N HIS A 140 -6.56 13.88 -8.09
CA HIS A 140 -7.63 14.40 -8.97
C HIS A 140 -8.59 13.32 -9.42
N SER A 141 -8.06 12.10 -9.60
CA SER A 141 -8.86 10.92 -9.94
C SER A 141 -8.17 9.64 -9.47
N ALA A 142 -8.95 8.60 -9.23
CA ALA A 142 -8.46 7.26 -8.94
C ALA A 142 -9.31 6.25 -9.70
N GLN A 143 -8.68 5.25 -10.32
CA GLN A 143 -9.39 4.27 -11.14
C GLN A 143 -10.38 3.41 -10.34
N SER A 144 -10.08 3.10 -9.07
CA SER A 144 -11.01 2.35 -8.21
C SER A 144 -12.25 3.16 -7.85
N LEU A 145 -12.18 4.49 -7.90
CA LEU A 145 -13.31 5.40 -7.68
C LEU A 145 -14.01 5.78 -9.02
N GLY A 146 -13.80 5.00 -10.08
CA GLY A 146 -14.40 5.25 -11.41
C GLY A 146 -13.70 6.32 -12.25
N GLY A 147 -12.54 6.82 -11.81
CA GLY A 147 -11.75 7.78 -12.58
C GLY A 147 -11.08 7.18 -13.82
N PRO A 148 -10.71 8.00 -14.82
CA PRO A 148 -10.05 7.53 -16.04
C PRO A 148 -8.59 7.10 -15.83
N GLY A 149 -8.02 7.43 -14.66
CA GLY A 149 -6.64 7.14 -14.28
C GLY A 149 -6.44 7.37 -12.79
N CYS A 150 -5.21 7.17 -12.31
CA CYS A 150 -4.79 7.55 -10.95
C CYS A 150 -3.90 8.78 -11.06
N ASP A 151 -4.49 9.95 -10.90
CA ASP A 151 -3.87 11.24 -11.18
C ASP A 151 -3.42 11.93 -9.90
N PHE A 152 -2.11 12.00 -9.73
CA PHE A 152 -1.43 12.46 -8.53
C PHE A 152 -0.63 13.73 -8.82
N GLU A 153 -0.83 14.75 -8.00
CA GLU A 153 -0.06 15.98 -8.02
C GLU A 153 0.61 16.20 -6.66
N TRP A 154 1.91 16.50 -6.68
CA TRP A 154 2.71 16.81 -5.49
C TRP A 154 2.99 18.32 -5.41
N PRO A 155 2.23 19.08 -4.61
CA PRO A 155 2.48 20.50 -4.41
C PRO A 155 3.92 20.78 -3.98
N GLY A 156 4.57 21.72 -4.66
CA GLY A 156 5.94 22.18 -4.36
C GLY A 156 7.06 21.23 -4.79
N LEU A 157 6.75 20.09 -5.42
CA LEU A 157 7.76 19.25 -6.08
C LEU A 157 7.92 19.71 -7.53
N CYS A 158 9.08 20.23 -7.90
CA CYS A 158 9.36 20.69 -9.26
C CYS A 158 10.56 19.95 -9.84
N TYR A 159 10.47 19.63 -11.13
CA TYR A 159 11.62 19.26 -11.94
C TYR A 159 11.80 20.29 -13.05
N GLU A 160 13.01 20.83 -13.20
CA GLU A 160 13.33 21.80 -14.24
C GLU A 160 13.21 21.19 -15.64
N ASN A 161 13.52 19.90 -15.76
CA ASN A 161 13.50 19.15 -17.01
C ASN A 161 13.48 17.63 -16.72
N GLU A 162 13.39 16.83 -17.78
CA GLU A 162 13.41 15.37 -17.72
C GLU A 162 14.71 14.78 -17.17
N GLU A 163 15.83 15.49 -17.28
CA GLU A 163 17.11 15.02 -16.72
C GLU A 163 17.10 15.10 -15.18
N ALA A 164 16.55 16.18 -14.61
CA ALA A 164 16.33 16.30 -13.17
C ALA A 164 15.41 15.19 -12.65
N LEU A 165 14.33 14.87 -13.37
CA LEU A 165 13.44 13.74 -13.02
C LEU A 165 14.18 12.39 -13.10
N ARG A 166 15.02 12.19 -14.12
CA ARG A 166 15.85 10.97 -14.25
C ARG A 166 16.86 10.84 -13.11
N ALA A 167 17.46 11.95 -12.66
CA ALA A 167 18.39 11.96 -11.53
C ALA A 167 17.69 11.55 -10.22
N ASP A 168 16.47 12.06 -9.96
CA ASP A 168 15.62 11.61 -8.83
C ASP A 168 15.29 10.12 -8.92
N GLY A 169 14.95 9.62 -10.12
CA GLY A 169 14.74 8.20 -10.39
C GLY A 169 15.98 7.34 -10.11
N ALA A 170 17.18 7.82 -10.48
CA ALA A 170 18.43 7.13 -10.19
C ALA A 170 18.73 7.10 -8.67
N LEU A 171 18.47 8.20 -7.97
CA LEU A 171 18.61 8.27 -6.51
C LEU A 171 17.64 7.29 -5.82
N LYS A 172 16.38 7.25 -6.25
CA LYS A 172 15.40 6.25 -5.81
C LYS A 172 15.91 4.82 -6.02
N GLN A 173 16.47 4.52 -7.19
CA GLN A 173 17.03 3.20 -7.47
C GLN A 173 18.21 2.86 -6.54
N SER A 174 19.06 3.83 -6.18
CA SER A 174 20.16 3.62 -5.24
C SER A 174 19.69 3.27 -3.82
N LYS A 175 18.48 3.70 -3.42
CA LYS A 175 17.87 3.42 -2.11
C LYS A 175 17.04 2.14 -2.07
N ARG A 176 16.88 1.45 -3.21
CA ARG A 176 16.02 0.27 -3.33
C ARG A 176 16.31 -0.81 -2.29
N GLN A 177 17.58 -1.14 -2.07
CA GLN A 177 17.98 -2.22 -1.16
C GLN A 177 17.59 -1.96 0.31
N VAL A 178 17.47 -0.69 0.71
CA VAL A 178 17.12 -0.31 2.10
C VAL A 178 15.65 0.05 2.25
N ALA A 179 15.00 0.55 1.19
CA ALA A 179 13.63 1.03 1.24
C ALA A 179 12.60 -0.05 0.84
N VAL A 180 12.87 -0.80 -0.23
CA VAL A 180 11.88 -1.70 -0.83
C VAL A 180 11.82 -3.03 -0.08
N LYS A 181 10.60 -3.47 0.21
CA LYS A 181 10.25 -4.77 0.77
C LYS A 181 9.45 -5.57 -0.26
N ASP A 182 9.57 -6.89 -0.22
CA ASP A 182 8.79 -7.78 -1.09
C ASP A 182 7.29 -7.81 -0.72
N PHE A 183 6.47 -8.37 -1.60
CA PHE A 183 5.02 -8.39 -1.39
C PHE A 183 4.55 -9.36 -0.31
N LEU A 184 5.35 -10.34 0.11
CA LEU A 184 5.00 -11.12 1.30
C LEU A 184 5.02 -10.22 2.54
N TYR A 185 6.07 -9.41 2.72
CA TYR A 185 6.14 -8.41 3.78
C TYR A 185 4.92 -7.47 3.74
N HIS A 186 4.54 -6.96 2.57
CA HIS A 186 3.38 -6.07 2.45
C HIS A 186 2.05 -6.78 2.75
N CYS A 187 1.90 -8.05 2.39
CA CYS A 187 0.71 -8.84 2.75
C CYS A 187 0.63 -9.07 4.26
N GLY A 188 1.75 -9.46 4.90
CA GLY A 188 1.84 -9.60 6.35
C GLY A 188 1.52 -8.28 7.06
N HIS A 189 2.08 -7.16 6.56
CA HIS A 189 1.82 -5.84 7.12
C HIS A 189 0.34 -5.48 7.05
N THR A 190 -0.30 -5.73 5.91
CA THR A 190 -1.73 -5.51 5.73
C THR A 190 -2.55 -6.32 6.74
N VAL A 191 -2.27 -7.60 6.94
CA VAL A 191 -3.00 -8.41 7.95
C VAL A 191 -2.78 -7.87 9.36
N SER A 192 -1.53 -7.54 9.72
CA SER A 192 -1.19 -7.03 11.04
C SER A 192 -1.88 -5.70 11.35
N ALA A 193 -1.68 -4.68 10.50
CA ALA A 193 -2.24 -3.36 10.73
C ALA A 193 -3.77 -3.34 10.59
N MET A 194 -4.33 -4.08 9.63
CA MET A 194 -5.78 -4.15 9.51
C MET A 194 -6.42 -4.86 10.70
N GLY A 195 -5.84 -5.97 11.16
CA GLY A 195 -6.26 -6.68 12.36
C GLY A 195 -6.24 -5.79 13.60
N GLN A 196 -5.15 -5.06 13.83
CA GLN A 196 -5.08 -4.07 14.93
C GLN A 196 -6.18 -3.01 14.82
N GLY A 197 -6.41 -2.46 13.61
CA GLY A 197 -7.49 -1.51 13.37
C GLY A 197 -8.88 -2.10 13.65
N TYR A 198 -9.14 -3.34 13.25
CA TYR A 198 -10.39 -4.03 13.56
C TYR A 198 -10.53 -4.29 15.06
N ALA A 199 -9.46 -4.66 15.76
CA ALA A 199 -9.49 -4.93 17.19
C ALA A 199 -9.85 -3.67 17.98
N LEU A 200 -9.30 -2.51 17.58
CA LEU A 200 -9.63 -1.21 18.18
C LEU A 200 -11.11 -0.82 17.99
N GLU A 201 -11.68 -1.14 16.83
CA GLU A 201 -13.02 -0.68 16.43
C GLU A 201 -14.16 -1.65 16.79
N LEU A 202 -13.87 -2.95 16.77
CA LEU A 202 -14.85 -4.03 16.87
C LEU A 202 -14.54 -5.00 18.01
N GLY A 203 -13.41 -4.81 18.71
CA GLY A 203 -12.90 -5.74 19.72
C GLY A 203 -12.08 -6.89 19.12
N GLN A 204 -11.25 -7.51 19.96
CA GLN A 204 -10.34 -8.59 19.53
C GLN A 204 -11.08 -9.74 18.84
N GLU A 205 -12.20 -10.19 19.41
CA GLU A 205 -13.02 -11.25 18.80
C GLU A 205 -13.50 -10.88 17.39
N GLY A 206 -13.86 -9.61 17.17
CA GLY A 206 -14.27 -9.14 15.85
C GLY A 206 -13.13 -9.11 14.84
N SER A 207 -11.95 -8.67 15.27
CA SER A 207 -10.73 -8.76 14.47
C SER A 207 -10.42 -10.21 14.08
N ASP A 208 -10.40 -11.12 15.04
CA ASP A 208 -10.02 -12.52 14.82
C ASP A 208 -10.95 -13.19 13.82
N ARG A 209 -12.27 -12.93 13.91
CA ARG A 209 -13.25 -13.45 12.95
C ARG A 209 -13.05 -12.92 11.54
N ILE A 210 -12.78 -11.62 11.40
CA ILE A 210 -12.53 -10.98 10.10
C ILE A 210 -11.26 -11.55 9.46
N VAL A 211 -10.15 -11.57 10.23
CA VAL A 211 -8.84 -12.03 9.75
C VAL A 211 -8.90 -13.51 9.39
N CYS A 212 -9.55 -14.34 10.22
CA CYS A 212 -9.73 -15.77 9.93
C CYS A 212 -10.49 -15.98 8.63
N GLN A 213 -11.67 -15.38 8.48
CA GLN A 213 -12.50 -15.52 7.28
C GLN A 213 -11.76 -15.04 6.01
N ALA A 214 -11.05 -13.92 6.08
CA ALA A 214 -10.28 -13.40 4.96
C ALA A 214 -9.13 -14.33 4.55
N LEU A 215 -8.41 -14.91 5.52
CA LEU A 215 -7.28 -15.81 5.25
C LEU A 215 -7.73 -17.21 4.83
N GLU A 216 -8.89 -17.68 5.27
CA GLU A 216 -9.53 -18.89 4.74
C GLU A 216 -9.88 -18.73 3.26
N GLU A 217 -10.47 -17.60 2.88
CA GLU A 217 -10.78 -17.31 1.47
C GLU A 217 -9.50 -17.11 0.64
N TYR A 218 -8.49 -16.44 1.19
CA TYR A 218 -7.18 -16.32 0.53
C TYR A 218 -6.52 -17.70 0.34
N CYS A 219 -6.60 -18.58 1.33
CA CYS A 219 -6.12 -19.96 1.25
C CYS A 219 -6.84 -20.74 0.14
N ALA A 220 -8.14 -20.55 -0.04
CA ALA A 220 -8.90 -21.19 -1.10
C ALA A 220 -8.47 -20.71 -2.51
N LEU A 221 -8.09 -19.44 -2.65
CA LEU A 221 -7.68 -18.84 -3.92
C LEU A 221 -6.20 -19.10 -4.28
N PHE A 222 -5.31 -18.98 -3.29
CA PHE A 222 -3.85 -18.95 -3.51
C PHE A 222 -3.12 -20.14 -2.88
N GLY A 223 -3.83 -21.02 -2.19
CA GLY A 223 -3.30 -22.22 -1.58
C GLY A 223 -2.77 -22.01 -0.17
N LYS A 224 -2.72 -23.13 0.57
CA LYS A 224 -2.33 -23.19 1.99
C LYS A 224 -0.94 -22.61 2.26
N GLU A 225 0.04 -22.91 1.41
CA GLU A 225 1.42 -22.46 1.62
C GLU A 225 1.55 -20.94 1.65
N LYS A 226 0.83 -20.23 0.76
CA LYS A 226 0.83 -18.76 0.73
C LYS A 226 0.07 -18.19 1.91
N ALA A 227 -1.09 -18.74 2.25
CA ALA A 227 -1.86 -18.29 3.41
C ALA A 227 -1.06 -18.42 4.73
N GLU A 228 -0.41 -19.55 4.96
CA GLU A 228 0.46 -19.75 6.13
C GLU A 228 1.67 -18.81 6.13
N ALA A 229 2.20 -18.45 4.96
CA ALA A 229 3.29 -17.49 4.87
C ALA A 229 2.83 -16.08 5.28
N VAL A 230 1.66 -15.64 4.82
CA VAL A 230 1.08 -14.34 5.22
C VAL A 230 0.82 -14.31 6.73
N ILE A 231 0.28 -15.38 7.31
CA ILE A 231 0.05 -15.48 8.77
C ILE A 231 1.36 -15.29 9.53
N ARG A 232 2.40 -16.07 9.22
CA ARG A 232 3.70 -15.93 9.88
C ARG A 232 4.31 -14.54 9.69
N GLU A 233 4.20 -13.97 8.49
CA GLU A 233 4.75 -12.64 8.22
C GLU A 233 3.99 -11.54 8.97
N SER A 234 2.70 -11.74 9.28
CA SER A 234 1.89 -10.77 10.04
C SER A 234 2.31 -10.60 11.50
N GLU A 235 3.14 -11.50 12.03
CA GLU A 235 3.67 -11.46 13.40
C GLU A 235 4.90 -10.55 13.54
N LEU A 236 5.43 -9.99 12.45
CA LEU A 236 6.57 -9.08 12.49
C LEU A 236 6.22 -7.75 13.15
N ASP A 237 7.23 -7.10 13.76
CA ASP A 237 7.14 -5.69 14.13
C ASP A 237 7.31 -4.82 12.89
N PHE A 238 6.20 -4.24 12.43
CA PHE A 238 6.18 -3.35 11.27
C PHE A 238 6.50 -1.89 11.63
N GLU A 239 6.89 -1.53 12.84
CA GLU A 239 7.39 -0.19 13.15
C GLU A 239 8.92 -0.14 13.35
N GLU A 240 9.57 -1.30 13.41
CA GLU A 240 11.03 -1.47 13.42
C GLU A 240 11.62 -1.26 12.00
N ILE A 241 12.75 -0.53 11.90
CA ILE A 241 13.40 -0.17 10.62
C ILE A 241 14.90 -0.47 10.56
#